data_AF-A0A4P5Z163-F1
#
_entry.id   AF-A0A4P5Z163-F1
#
_cell.length_a   1.000
_cell.length_b   1.000
_cell.length_c   1.000
_cell.angle_alpha   90.00
_cell.angle_beta   90.00
_cell.angle_gamma   90.00
#
_symmetry.space_group_name_H-M   'P 1'
#
loop_
_entity.id
_entity.type
_entity.pdbx_description
1 polymer ?
#
loop_
_entity_poly.entity_id
_entity_poly.type
_entity_poly.pdbx_seq_one_letter_code
_entity_poly.pdbx_strand_id
1 'polypeptide(L)'
;MIENTIKTIEAQVPDAVWQQARDLAARERIPLEQLISLAVTQTVGAWSNESCLAARAKRGSREKFLQALEQVPDVEAPEWDRLPEGYRRGQ
;
A
#
# COMPACT_ATOMS: atom_id res chain seq x y z
N MET A 1 -21.89 -1.88 -15.73
CA MET A 1 -20.74 -2.72 -15.34
C MET A 1 -19.53 -2.16 -16.06
N ILE A 2 -18.46 -1.82 -15.34
CA ILE A 2 -17.20 -1.41 -15.99
C ILE A 2 -16.48 -2.72 -16.30
N GLU A 3 -16.34 -3.08 -17.57
CA GLU A 3 -15.51 -4.22 -17.96
C GLU A 3 -14.06 -3.96 -17.55
N ASN A 4 -13.48 -4.86 -16.75
CA ASN A 4 -12.06 -4.80 -16.42
C ASN A 4 -11.26 -5.40 -17.58
N THR A 5 -11.14 -4.65 -18.67
CA THR A 5 -10.43 -5.10 -19.87
C THR A 5 -8.92 -4.94 -19.66
N ILE A 6 -8.15 -6.03 -19.78
CA ILE A 6 -6.68 -5.97 -19.81
C ILE A 6 -6.24 -5.29 -21.12
N LYS A 7 -5.23 -4.42 -21.02
CA LYS A 7 -4.62 -3.70 -22.15
C LYS A 7 -3.11 -3.94 -22.15
N THR A 8 -2.52 -3.98 -23.34
CA THR A 8 -1.06 -4.09 -23.53
C THR A 8 -0.46 -2.70 -23.71
N ILE A 9 0.68 -2.44 -23.08
CA ILE A 9 1.44 -1.20 -23.21
C ILE A 9 2.84 -1.55 -23.72
N GLU A 10 3.28 -0.87 -24.77
CA GLU A 10 4.67 -0.92 -25.24
C GLU A 10 5.37 0.38 -24.82
N ALA A 11 6.52 0.26 -24.15
CA ALA A 11 7.30 1.40 -23.69
C ALA A 11 8.79 1.04 -23.67
N GLN A 12 9.65 2.03 -23.92
CA GLN A 12 11.08 1.88 -23.74
C GLN A 12 11.45 2.24 -22.30
N VAL A 13 12.26 1.39 -21.66
CA VAL A 13 12.69 1.54 -20.28
C VAL A 13 14.22 1.41 -20.25
N PRO A 14 14.95 2.29 -19.54
CA PRO A 14 16.39 2.15 -19.40
C PRO A 14 16.77 0.80 -18.75
N ASP A 15 17.80 0.14 -19.26
CA ASP A 15 18.26 -1.18 -18.78
C ASP A 15 18.48 -1.22 -17.25
N ALA A 16 19.03 -0.14 -16.69
CA ALA A 16 19.24 -0.03 -15.25
C ALA A 16 17.93 -0.11 -14.44
N VAL A 17 16.84 0.46 -14.96
CA VAL A 17 15.51 0.42 -14.33
C VAL A 17 14.87 -0.95 -14.52
N TRP A 18 15.03 -1.54 -15.71
CA TRP A 18 14.56 -2.89 -15.99
C TRP A 18 15.18 -3.91 -15.03
N GLN A 19 16.50 -3.82 -14.79
CA GLN A 19 17.18 -4.72 -13.87
C GLN A 19 16.70 -4.54 -12.43
N GLN A 20 16.54 -3.30 -11.97
CA GLN A 20 15.97 -3.02 -10.64
C GLN A 20 14.56 -3.58 -10.47
N ALA A 21 13.70 -3.45 -11.50
CA ALA A 21 12.35 -3.99 -11.47
C ALA A 21 12.36 -5.53 -11.37
N ARG A 22 13.29 -6.20 -12.07
CA ARG A 22 13.48 -7.66 -11.96
C ARG A 22 13.91 -8.09 -10.57
N ASP A 23 14.90 -7.41 -10.00
CA ASP A 23 15.42 -7.73 -8.68
C ASP A 23 14.34 -7.52 -7.60
N LEU A 24 13.55 -6.45 -7.74
CA LEU A 24 12.41 -6.17 -6.86
C LEU A 24 11.31 -7.23 -6.99
N ALA A 25 10.92 -7.59 -8.21
CA ALA A 25 9.91 -8.63 -8.44
C ALA A 25 10.32 -9.98 -7.84
N ALA A 26 11.61 -10.34 -7.97
CA ALA A 26 12.17 -11.54 -7.37
C ALA A 26 12.14 -11.50 -5.83
N ARG A 27 12.49 -10.35 -5.23
CA ARG A 27 12.44 -10.15 -3.78
C ARG A 27 11.02 -10.27 -3.22
N GLU A 28 10.04 -9.65 -3.90
CA GLU A 28 8.63 -9.69 -3.52
C GLU A 28 7.92 -10.99 -3.94
N ARG A 29 8.60 -11.87 -4.68
CA ARG A 29 8.08 -13.15 -5.21
C ARG A 29 6.82 -12.99 -6.06
N ILE A 30 6.78 -11.97 -6.90
CA ILE A 30 5.68 -11.73 -7.85
C ILE A 30 6.20 -11.70 -9.29
N PRO A 31 5.37 -12.02 -10.30
CA PRO A 31 5.70 -11.82 -11.70
C PRO A 31 6.07 -10.35 -11.99
N LEU A 32 7.03 -10.12 -12.88
CA LEU A 32 7.48 -8.78 -13.24
C LEU A 32 6.35 -7.95 -13.85
N GLU A 33 5.50 -8.57 -14.67
CA GLU A 33 4.36 -7.94 -15.32
C GLU A 33 3.33 -7.45 -14.28
N GLN A 34 3.14 -8.23 -13.22
CA GLN A 34 2.27 -7.84 -12.10
C GLN A 34 2.86 -6.65 -11.35
N LEU A 35 4.17 -6.66 -11.10
CA LEU A 35 4.86 -5.52 -10.47
C LEU A 35 4.71 -4.24 -11.32
N ILE A 36 4.93 -4.34 -12.63
CA ILE A 36 4.80 -3.21 -13.56
C ILE A 36 3.36 -2.70 -13.60
N SER A 37 2.37 -3.60 -13.74
CA SER A 37 0.95 -3.24 -13.72
C SER A 37 0.59 -2.49 -12.44
N LEU A 38 1.03 -3.00 -11.28
CA LEU A 38 0.80 -2.37 -9.98
C LEU A 38 1.48 -1.00 -9.88
N ALA A 39 2.73 -0.86 -10.35
CA ALA A 39 3.44 0.42 -10.34
C ALA A 39 2.74 1.47 -11.22
N VAL A 40 2.25 1.09 -12.41
CA VAL A 40 1.48 1.97 -13.29
C VAL A 40 0.17 2.38 -12.62
N THR A 41 -0.59 1.43 -12.05
CA THR A 41 -1.82 1.74 -11.31
C THR A 41 -1.57 2.66 -10.13
N GLN A 42 -0.51 2.43 -9.35
CA GLN A 42 -0.13 3.29 -8.24
C GLN A 42 0.26 4.68 -8.70
N THR A 43 1.02 4.82 -9.78
CA THR A 43 1.46 6.12 -10.32
C THR A 43 0.27 6.92 -10.84
N VAL A 44 -0.59 6.31 -11.68
CA VAL A 44 -1.83 6.93 -12.17
C VAL A 44 -2.76 7.27 -11.01
N GLY A 45 -2.87 6.35 -10.05
CA GLY A 45 -3.61 6.55 -8.82
C GLY A 45 -3.09 7.73 -8.03
N ALA A 46 -1.78 7.87 -7.84
CA ALA A 46 -1.15 8.97 -7.13
C ALA A 46 -1.41 10.31 -7.84
N TRP A 47 -1.26 10.38 -9.15
CA TRP A 47 -1.56 11.59 -9.93
C TRP A 47 -3.04 11.96 -9.90
N SER A 48 -3.93 10.95 -9.96
CA SER A 48 -5.37 11.17 -9.87
C SER A 48 -5.81 11.52 -8.44
N ASN A 49 -5.10 10.96 -7.43
CA ASN A 49 -5.41 11.04 -5.99
C ASN A 49 -4.58 12.06 -5.20
N GLU A 50 -3.71 12.87 -5.81
CA GLU A 50 -3.24 14.12 -5.18
C GLU A 50 -4.48 14.93 -4.70
N SER A 51 -5.61 14.78 -5.40
CA SER A 51 -6.94 15.24 -4.99
C SER A 51 -7.61 14.41 -3.89
N CYS A 52 -7.50 13.07 -3.88
CA CYS A 52 -8.26 12.19 -3.00
C CYS A 52 -7.64 12.05 -1.60
N LEU A 53 -6.31 11.91 -1.48
CA LEU A 53 -5.68 11.87 -0.16
C LEU A 53 -5.79 13.25 0.51
N ALA A 54 -5.63 14.34 -0.25
CA ALA A 54 -5.90 15.69 0.23
C ALA A 54 -7.37 15.90 0.61
N ALA A 55 -8.33 15.41 -0.18
CA ALA A 55 -9.76 15.46 0.16
C ALA A 55 -10.10 14.62 1.39
N ARG A 56 -9.47 13.45 1.57
CA ARG A 56 -9.60 12.63 2.78
C ARG A 56 -8.99 13.34 3.99
N ALA A 57 -7.81 13.93 3.84
CA ALA A 57 -7.14 14.70 4.88
C ALA A 57 -7.99 15.90 5.32
N LYS A 58 -8.64 16.61 4.40
CA LYS A 58 -9.60 17.69 4.71
C LYS A 58 -10.78 17.24 5.58
N ARG A 59 -11.17 15.96 5.51
CA ARG A 59 -12.23 15.38 6.35
C ARG A 59 -11.70 14.81 7.67
N GLY A 60 -10.37 14.67 7.80
CA GLY A 60 -9.73 14.23 9.02
C GLY A 60 -9.74 15.34 10.07
N SER A 61 -10.02 14.98 11.32
CA SER A 61 -9.85 15.86 12.47
C SER A 61 -8.99 15.15 13.49
N ARG A 62 -7.88 15.79 13.87
CA ARG A 62 -7.00 15.28 14.93
C ARG A 62 -7.76 15.13 16.25
N GLU A 63 -8.67 16.06 16.54
CA GLU A 63 -9.49 16.03 17.74
C GLU A 63 -10.44 14.83 17.74
N LYS A 64 -11.16 14.58 16.64
CA LYS A 64 -12.02 13.38 16.52
C LYS A 64 -11.23 12.08 16.60
N PHE A 65 -10.00 12.07 16.08
CA PHE A 65 -9.11 10.92 16.18
C PHE A 65 -8.71 10.63 17.64
N LEU A 66 -8.30 11.66 18.39
CA LEU A 66 -7.96 11.51 19.81
C LEU A 66 -9.18 11.10 20.65
N GLN A 67 -10.35 11.70 20.39
CA GLN A 67 -11.60 11.35 21.06
C GLN A 67 -12.02 9.88 20.79
N ALA A 68 -11.71 9.34 19.61
CA ALA A 68 -11.93 7.93 19.33
C ALA A 68 -10.95 7.03 20.10
N LEU A 69 -9.69 7.44 20.24
CA LEU A 69 -8.69 6.71 21.03
C LEU A 69 -9.03 6.68 22.52
N GLU A 70 -9.64 7.73 23.06
CA GLU A 70 -10.12 7.76 24.45
C GLU A 70 -11.18 6.70 24.76
N GLN A 71 -11.88 6.18 23.74
CA GLN A 71 -12.84 5.09 23.91
C GLN A 71 -12.18 3.72 24.06
N VAL A 72 -10.87 3.62 23.79
CA VAL A 72 -10.10 2.40 23.99
C VAL A 72 -9.74 2.32 25.47
N PRO A 73 -10.19 1.27 26.20
CA PRO A 73 -9.87 1.13 27.61
C PRO A 73 -8.36 0.93 27.81
N ASP A 74 -7.78 1.63 28.78
CA ASP A 74 -6.38 1.46 29.19
C ASP A 74 -6.24 0.24 30.10
N VAL A 75 -6.42 -0.95 29.50
CA VAL A 75 -6.31 -2.25 30.16
C VAL A 75 -5.47 -3.20 29.32
N GLU A 76 -4.91 -4.21 29.97
CA GLU A 76 -4.13 -5.23 29.30
C GLU A 76 -4.96 -5.93 28.22
N ALA A 77 -4.34 -6.16 27.06
CA ALA A 77 -5.02 -6.82 25.95
C ALA A 77 -5.42 -8.26 26.31
N PRO A 78 -6.58 -8.74 25.82
CA PRO A 78 -6.97 -10.13 25.98
C PRO A 78 -5.89 -11.10 25.48
N GLU A 79 -5.85 -12.30 26.04
CA GLU A 79 -4.82 -13.30 25.71
C GLU A 79 -4.73 -13.62 24.21
N TRP A 80 -5.87 -13.62 23.50
CA TRP A 80 -5.94 -13.88 22.06
C TRP A 80 -5.48 -12.70 21.18
N ASP A 81 -5.34 -11.50 21.75
CA ASP A 81 -4.82 -10.30 21.08
C ASP A 81 -3.33 -10.07 21.38
N ARG A 82 -2.73 -10.93 22.22
CA ARG A 82 -1.30 -10.89 22.52
C ARG A 82 -0.49 -11.42 21.34
N LEU A 83 0.68 -10.84 21.15
CA LEU A 83 1.66 -11.36 20.19
C LEU A 83 2.10 -12.77 20.60
N PRO A 84 2.28 -13.70 19.63
CA PRO A 84 2.80 -15.04 19.92
C PRO A 84 4.19 -15.00 20.55
N GLU A 85 4.49 -16.00 21.37
CA GLU A 85 5.83 -16.17 21.94
C GLU A 85 6.89 -16.30 20.82
N GLY A 86 7.95 -15.49 20.91
CA GLY A 86 9.00 -15.43 19.88
C GLY A 86 8.67 -14.57 18.65
N TYR A 87 7.58 -13.79 18.66
CA TYR A 87 7.30 -12.81 17.61
C TYR A 87 8.45 -11.79 17.50
N ARG A 88 9.16 -11.80 16.36
CA ARG A 88 10.12 -10.76 15.99
C ARG A 88 9.47 -9.83 14.98
N ARG A 89 9.20 -8.58 15.39
CA ARG A 89 8.90 -7.52 14.42
C ARG A 89 10.11 -7.40 13.49
N GLY A 90 9.87 -7.48 12.18
CA GLY A 90 10.91 -7.62 11.15
C GLY A 90 12.11 -6.71 11.39
N GLN A 91 13.29 -7.32 11.41
CA GLN A 91 14.56 -6.62 11.24
C GLN A 91 14.75 -6.22 9.79
#